data_AF-A0A7Y8I592-F1
#
_entry.id   AF-A0A7Y8I592-F1
#
_cell.length_a   1.000
_cell.length_b   1.000
_cell.length_c   1.000
_cell.angle_alpha   90.00
_cell.angle_beta   90.00
_cell.angle_gamma   90.00
#
_symmetry.space_group_name_H-M   'P 1'
#
loop_
_entity.id
_entity.type
_entity.pdbx_description
1 polymer ?
#
loop_
_entity_poly.entity_id
_entity_poly.type
_entity_poly.pdbx_seq_one_letter_code
_entity_poly.pdbx_strand_id
1 'polypeptide(L)'
;MSLEKSNYIFNDEDANILSQINARLYFESIDITLAAPFIQRNLHLPNPQLADLLQITRSQLENILHRNKIKRTEEQLRAIRERTGVLQRGEQNGNWRGGISTNHYSYKLNQKEKWPERIKARNKVRAAIKSGKLIKDTCFICGVTNTEAHHHKGYDQPLTVLFLCKSHHRAFDIFQRAGLTEVKEYFIFVLSVTIFLYKTNN
;
A
#
# COMPACT_ATOMS: atom_id res chain seq x y z
N MET A 1 0.37 -34.24 17.04
CA MET A 1 1.32 -33.11 17.09
C MET A 1 0.58 -31.89 16.57
N SER A 2 0.01 -31.13 17.50
CA SER A 2 -0.90 -30.00 17.28
C SER A 2 -0.17 -28.82 16.66
N LEU A 3 -0.66 -28.34 15.52
CA LEU A 3 -0.19 -27.09 14.91
C LEU A 3 -0.71 -25.93 15.77
N GLU A 4 0.18 -25.28 16.49
CA GLU A 4 -0.11 -24.03 17.18
C GLU A 4 -0.51 -22.98 16.15
N LYS A 5 -1.75 -22.51 16.28
CA LYS A 5 -2.25 -21.32 15.59
C LYS A 5 -1.28 -20.18 15.89
N SER A 6 -0.95 -19.36 14.90
CA SER A 6 -0.23 -18.12 15.10
C SER A 6 -1.07 -17.18 15.97
N ASN A 7 -0.98 -17.35 17.29
CA ASN A 7 -1.72 -16.59 18.27
C ASN A 7 -1.00 -15.26 18.48
N TYR A 8 -1.32 -14.27 17.65
CA TYR A 8 -1.34 -12.91 18.15
C TYR A 8 -2.63 -12.78 18.97
N ILE A 9 -2.50 -12.86 20.29
CA ILE A 9 -3.62 -12.69 21.23
C ILE A 9 -3.86 -11.18 21.33
N PHE A 10 -5.01 -10.73 20.83
CA PHE A 10 -5.49 -9.37 21.08
C PHE A 10 -6.01 -9.31 22.53
N ASN A 11 -5.62 -8.28 23.27
CA ASN A 11 -6.15 -8.06 24.61
C ASN A 11 -7.54 -7.39 24.48
N ASP A 12 -8.40 -7.49 25.50
CA ASP A 12 -9.78 -6.98 25.45
C ASP A 12 -9.88 -5.46 25.16
N GLU A 13 -8.80 -4.70 25.41
CA GLU A 13 -8.67 -3.29 25.01
C GLU A 13 -8.56 -3.11 23.49
N ASP A 14 -7.88 -4.02 22.78
CA ASP A 14 -7.69 -3.95 21.33
C ASP A 14 -8.99 -4.27 20.57
N ALA A 15 -9.81 -5.17 21.12
CA ALA A 15 -11.11 -5.52 20.56
C ALA A 15 -12.11 -4.35 20.66
N ASN A 16 -12.03 -3.55 21.73
CA ASN A 16 -12.89 -2.38 21.94
C ASN A 16 -12.51 -1.21 21.02
N ILE A 17 -11.21 -1.03 20.75
CA ILE A 17 -10.72 -0.03 19.78
C ILE A 17 -11.16 -0.42 18.35
N LEU A 18 -11.06 -1.70 17.99
CA LEU A 18 -11.48 -2.19 16.67
C LEU A 18 -13.01 -2.21 16.49
N SER A 19 -13.80 -2.41 17.56
CA SER A 19 -15.26 -2.33 17.48
C SER A 19 -15.78 -0.89 17.40
N GLN A 20 -15.02 0.09 17.92
CA GLN A 20 -15.33 1.51 17.79
C GLN A 20 -14.89 2.08 16.44
N ILE A 21 -13.88 1.48 15.80
CA ILE A 21 -13.49 1.77 14.42
C ILE A 21 -14.42 0.99 13.47
N ASN A 22 -15.70 1.33 13.50
CA ASN A 22 -16.62 0.98 12.43
C ASN A 22 -16.23 1.83 11.21
N ALA A 23 -15.23 1.37 10.46
CA ALA A 23 -14.60 2.03 9.30
C ALA A 23 -15.58 2.37 8.15
N ARG A 24 -16.87 2.04 8.30
CA ARG A 24 -17.94 2.39 7.38
C ARG A 24 -18.54 3.78 7.63
N LEU A 25 -18.39 4.36 8.82
CA LEU A 25 -18.93 5.69 9.16
C LEU A 25 -17.90 6.83 9.03
N TYR A 26 -16.61 6.53 8.91
CA TYR A 26 -15.53 7.53 8.83
C TYR A 26 -15.26 8.09 7.42
N PHE A 27 -15.85 7.49 6.39
CA PHE A 27 -15.55 7.85 5.00
C PHE A 27 -16.44 8.95 4.41
N GLU A 28 -17.47 9.41 5.13
CA GLU A 28 -18.42 10.39 4.59
C GLU A 28 -18.01 11.85 4.76
N SER A 29 -16.97 12.17 5.53
CA SER A 29 -16.43 13.53 5.57
C SER A 29 -15.01 13.58 6.12
N ILE A 30 -14.01 13.29 5.27
CA ILE A 30 -12.76 14.04 5.43
C ILE A 30 -13.16 15.50 5.26
N ASP A 31 -13.11 16.27 6.35
CA ASP A 31 -13.26 17.71 6.26
C ASP A 31 -12.19 18.22 5.30
N ILE A 32 -12.65 18.55 4.09
CA ILE A 32 -11.84 18.91 2.93
C ILE A 32 -10.95 20.12 3.24
N THR A 33 -11.30 20.91 4.25
CA THR A 33 -10.52 22.05 4.71
C THR A 33 -9.22 21.63 5.39
N LEU A 34 -9.21 20.49 6.10
CA LEU A 34 -8.03 20.01 6.84
C LEU A 34 -6.98 19.35 5.91
N ALA A 35 -7.38 18.85 4.75
CA ALA A 35 -6.46 18.19 3.82
C ALA A 35 -5.61 19.19 3.00
N ALA A 36 -6.10 20.41 2.75
CA ALA A 36 -5.47 21.38 1.88
C ALA A 36 -4.04 21.79 2.31
N PRO A 37 -3.77 22.11 3.60
CA PRO A 37 -2.41 22.43 4.07
C PRO A 37 -1.42 21.27 3.92
N PHE A 38 -1.88 20.03 4.13
CA PHE A 38 -1.05 18.84 3.88
C PHE A 38 -0.72 18.70 2.40
N ILE A 39 -1.71 18.86 1.52
CA ILE A 39 -1.54 18.77 0.07
C ILE A 39 -0.56 19.83 -0.42
N GLN A 40 -0.69 21.09 0.02
CA GLN A 40 0.18 22.20 -0.38
C GLN A 40 1.66 21.92 -0.06
N ARG A 41 1.95 21.42 1.15
CA ARG A 41 3.32 21.05 1.55
C ARG A 41 3.90 19.86 0.76
N ASN A 42 3.03 19.03 0.18
CA ASN A 42 3.41 17.81 -0.53
C ASN A 42 3.17 17.87 -2.04
N LEU A 43 3.04 19.07 -2.62
CA LEU A 43 2.84 19.25 -4.06
C LEU A 43 4.00 18.73 -4.94
N HIS A 44 5.15 18.42 -4.34
CA HIS A 44 6.26 17.71 -5.00
C HIS A 44 5.94 16.24 -5.33
N LEU A 45 4.88 15.68 -4.74
CA LEU A 45 4.39 14.32 -5.03
C LEU A 45 3.32 14.34 -6.15
N PRO A 46 3.25 13.30 -7.00
CA PRO A 46 2.19 13.14 -7.98
C PRO A 46 0.84 12.81 -7.33
N ASN A 47 -0.26 13.14 -8.01
CA ASN A 47 -1.63 12.95 -7.50
C ASN A 47 -1.92 11.52 -6.99
N PRO A 48 -1.51 10.43 -7.68
CA PRO A 48 -1.72 9.09 -7.14
C PRO A 48 -1.07 8.86 -5.77
N GLN A 49 0.13 9.38 -5.53
CA GLN A 49 0.81 9.22 -4.24
C GLN A 49 0.13 10.05 -3.15
N LEU A 50 -0.29 11.29 -3.46
CA LEU A 50 -1.06 12.11 -2.52
C LEU A 50 -2.40 11.46 -2.15
N ALA A 51 -3.08 10.85 -3.13
CA ALA A 51 -4.34 10.15 -2.91
C ALA A 51 -4.14 8.91 -2.04
N ASP A 52 -3.09 8.12 -2.31
CA ASP A 52 -2.71 6.95 -1.52
C ASP A 52 -2.38 7.35 -0.06
N LEU A 53 -1.62 8.44 0.16
CA LEU A 53 -1.27 8.93 1.50
C LEU A 53 -2.48 9.41 2.32
N LEU A 54 -3.44 10.04 1.65
CA LEU A 54 -4.68 10.53 2.27
C LEU A 54 -5.78 9.46 2.34
N GLN A 55 -5.53 8.26 1.80
CA GLN A 55 -6.51 7.18 1.68
C GLN A 55 -7.82 7.60 0.98
N ILE A 56 -7.72 8.52 0.02
CA ILE A 56 -8.85 8.97 -0.80
C ILE A 56 -8.67 8.52 -2.25
N THR A 57 -9.77 8.52 -2.99
CA THR A 57 -9.69 8.32 -4.43
C THR A 57 -8.97 9.49 -5.11
N ARG A 58 -8.34 9.22 -6.25
CA ARG A 58 -7.72 10.25 -7.09
C ARG A 58 -8.73 11.36 -7.47
N SER A 59 -9.97 10.99 -7.75
CA SER A 59 -11.05 11.94 -8.08
C SER A 59 -11.37 12.87 -6.91
N GLN A 60 -11.46 12.34 -5.69
CA GLN A 60 -11.64 13.15 -4.49
C GLN A 60 -10.47 14.14 -4.31
N LEU A 61 -9.22 13.69 -4.49
CA LEU A 61 -8.06 14.59 -4.44
C LEU A 61 -8.14 15.70 -5.50
N GLU A 62 -8.46 15.35 -6.75
CA GLU A 62 -8.58 16.31 -7.85
C GLU A 62 -9.66 17.36 -7.56
N ASN A 63 -10.79 16.96 -6.98
CA ASN A 63 -11.84 17.87 -6.51
C ASN A 63 -11.37 18.79 -5.37
N ILE A 64 -10.52 18.31 -4.46
CA ILE A 64 -9.93 19.13 -3.39
C ILE A 64 -8.98 20.18 -3.98
N LEU A 65 -8.09 19.78 -4.89
CA LEU A 65 -7.17 20.68 -5.58
C LEU A 65 -7.94 21.78 -6.33
N HIS A 66 -8.99 21.39 -7.07
CA HIS A 66 -9.82 22.31 -7.84
C HIS A 66 -10.53 23.34 -6.95
N ARG A 67 -11.28 22.89 -5.93
CA ARG A 67 -12.05 23.77 -5.04
C ARG A 67 -11.18 24.78 -4.30
N ASN A 68 -9.99 24.35 -3.88
CA ASN A 68 -9.03 25.21 -3.16
C ASN A 68 -8.09 25.99 -4.09
N LYS A 69 -8.28 25.91 -5.42
CA LYS A 69 -7.43 26.55 -6.43
C LYS A 69 -5.94 26.23 -6.27
N ILE A 70 -5.62 25.04 -5.77
CA ILE A 70 -4.24 24.61 -5.52
C ILE A 70 -3.63 24.15 -6.85
N LYS A 71 -2.56 24.82 -7.28
CA LYS A 71 -1.80 24.48 -8.49
C LYS A 71 -0.36 24.19 -8.13
N ARG A 72 0.27 23.32 -8.92
CA ARG A 72 1.72 23.10 -8.86
C ARG A 72 2.43 24.14 -9.69
N THR A 73 3.63 24.52 -9.25
CA THR A 73 4.54 25.33 -10.07
C THR A 73 5.10 24.51 -11.23
N GLU A 74 5.60 25.17 -12.28
CA GLU A 74 6.25 24.45 -13.39
C GLU A 74 7.49 23.66 -12.92
N GLU A 75 8.20 24.15 -11.92
CA GLU A 75 9.33 23.44 -11.33
C GLU A 75 8.88 22.14 -10.64
N GLN A 76 7.81 22.19 -9.84
CA GLN A 76 7.22 21.00 -9.22
C GLN A 76 6.71 20.02 -10.28
N LEU A 77 6.07 20.52 -11.33
CA LEU A 77 5.60 19.69 -12.44
C LEU A 77 6.76 19.05 -13.20
N ARG A 78 7.85 19.79 -13.45
CA ARG A 78 9.07 19.26 -14.09
C ARG A 78 9.70 18.16 -13.24
N ALA A 79 9.90 18.40 -11.94
CA ALA A 79 10.44 17.41 -11.01
C ALA A 79 9.57 16.14 -10.94
N ILE A 80 8.24 16.30 -10.97
CA ILE A 80 7.30 15.17 -11.06
C ILE A 80 7.48 14.44 -12.39
N ARG A 81 7.49 15.14 -13.53
CA ARG A 81 7.65 14.53 -14.88
C ARG A 81 8.95 13.74 -15.00
N GLU A 82 10.05 14.29 -14.47
CA GLU A 82 11.36 13.63 -14.40
C GLU A 82 11.29 12.36 -13.54
N ARG A 83 10.74 12.45 -12.33
CA ARG A 83 10.62 11.32 -11.39
C ARG A 83 9.66 10.22 -11.87
N THR A 84 8.49 10.61 -12.38
CA THR A 84 7.45 9.68 -12.83
C THR A 84 7.75 9.09 -14.21
N GLY A 85 8.83 9.54 -14.86
CA GLY A 85 9.27 8.98 -16.12
C GLY A 85 8.39 9.40 -17.29
N VAL A 86 7.80 10.60 -17.32
CA VAL A 86 7.09 11.06 -18.55
C VAL A 86 8.09 11.26 -19.72
N LEU A 87 9.40 11.32 -19.43
CA LEU A 87 10.51 11.29 -20.41
C LEU A 87 10.91 9.88 -20.87
N GLN A 88 10.14 8.85 -20.53
CA GLN A 88 10.38 7.43 -20.85
C GLN A 88 10.22 7.08 -22.34
N ARG A 89 11.03 7.66 -23.21
CA ARG A 89 11.07 7.38 -24.65
C ARG A 89 12.34 6.61 -25.04
N GLY A 90 12.22 5.68 -25.97
CA GLY A 90 13.34 4.97 -26.59
C GLY A 90 13.72 3.64 -25.93
N GLU A 91 14.56 2.88 -26.64
CA GLU A 91 14.98 1.50 -26.32
C GLU A 91 15.68 1.34 -24.96
N GLN A 92 16.29 2.41 -24.46
CA GLN A 92 17.06 2.42 -23.22
C GLN A 92 16.19 2.51 -21.94
N ASN A 93 14.88 2.68 -22.08
CA ASN A 93 13.98 2.73 -20.93
C ASN A 93 13.34 1.36 -20.67
N GLY A 94 13.60 0.77 -19.49
CA GLY A 94 13.06 -0.53 -19.10
C GLY A 94 11.52 -0.61 -18.99
N ASN A 95 10.82 0.53 -18.95
CA ASN A 95 9.36 0.61 -19.02
C ASN A 95 8.82 0.96 -20.42
N TRP A 96 9.69 1.20 -21.41
CA TRP A 96 9.30 1.53 -22.78
C TRP A 96 8.71 0.28 -23.44
N ARG A 97 7.43 0.34 -23.80
CA ARG A 97 6.72 -0.77 -24.44
C ARG A 97 6.75 -0.70 -25.97
N GLY A 98 7.82 -0.15 -26.54
CA GLY A 98 8.04 -0.09 -27.99
C GLY A 98 8.54 -1.38 -28.63
N GLY A 99 8.19 -2.57 -28.11
CA GLY A 99 8.52 -3.85 -28.76
C GLY A 99 8.76 -5.05 -27.83
N ILE A 100 9.12 -4.86 -26.56
CA ILE A 100 9.39 -5.98 -25.63
C ILE A 100 8.10 -6.55 -25.00
N SER A 101 6.95 -5.89 -25.20
CA SER A 101 5.66 -6.30 -24.65
C SER A 101 5.15 -7.66 -25.16
N THR A 102 5.69 -8.18 -26.27
CA THR A 102 5.18 -9.40 -26.91
C THR A 102 5.66 -10.67 -26.22
N ASN A 103 6.85 -10.66 -25.60
CA ASN A 103 7.45 -11.84 -25.00
C ASN A 103 7.34 -11.83 -23.47
N HIS A 104 6.13 -11.97 -22.94
CA HIS A 104 5.86 -12.09 -21.50
C HIS A 104 6.71 -13.18 -20.81
N TYR A 105 7.20 -14.17 -21.57
CA TYR A 105 8.07 -15.23 -21.07
C TYR A 105 9.45 -14.70 -20.65
N SER A 106 10.06 -13.78 -21.41
CA SER A 106 11.38 -13.22 -21.05
C SER A 106 11.35 -12.43 -19.74
N TYR A 107 10.26 -11.69 -19.47
CA TYR A 107 10.08 -10.99 -18.19
C TYR A 107 10.01 -11.96 -17.00
N LYS A 108 9.29 -13.08 -17.16
CA LYS A 108 9.23 -14.13 -16.12
C LYS A 108 10.59 -14.77 -15.88
N LEU A 109 11.36 -15.01 -16.94
CA LEU A 109 12.72 -15.55 -16.84
C LEU A 109 13.63 -14.57 -16.09
N ASN A 110 13.64 -13.29 -16.47
CA ASN A 110 14.44 -12.26 -15.80
C ASN A 110 14.08 -12.11 -14.32
N GLN A 111 12.79 -12.17 -13.96
CA GLN A 111 12.36 -12.15 -12.56
C GLN A 111 12.86 -13.37 -11.78
N LYS A 112 12.88 -14.55 -12.43
CA LYS A 112 13.35 -15.80 -11.82
C LYS A 112 14.85 -15.81 -11.61
N GLU A 113 15.60 -15.24 -12.53
CA GLU A 113 17.04 -15.06 -12.42
C GLU A 113 17.39 -14.03 -11.34
N LYS A 114 16.71 -12.88 -11.34
CA LYS A 114 17.02 -11.77 -10.43
C LYS A 114 16.58 -12.01 -8.98
N TRP A 115 15.44 -12.68 -8.79
CA TRP A 115 14.80 -12.83 -7.46
C TRP A 115 14.25 -14.25 -7.22
N PRO A 116 15.09 -15.29 -7.34
CA PRO A 116 14.66 -16.69 -7.24
C PRO A 116 14.00 -17.01 -5.89
N GLU A 117 14.46 -16.41 -4.80
CA GLU A 117 13.94 -16.56 -3.44
C GLU A 117 12.49 -16.06 -3.32
N ARG A 118 12.18 -14.90 -3.93
CA ARG A 118 10.82 -14.34 -3.89
C ARG A 118 9.85 -15.18 -4.68
N ILE A 119 10.30 -15.73 -5.81
CA ILE A 119 9.47 -16.63 -6.63
C ILE A 119 9.20 -17.92 -5.88
N LYS A 120 10.24 -18.53 -5.27
CA LYS A 120 10.08 -19.73 -4.45
C LYS A 120 9.10 -19.50 -3.30
N ALA A 121 9.20 -18.38 -2.59
CA ALA A 121 8.29 -18.04 -1.49
C ALA A 121 6.84 -17.90 -1.96
N ARG A 122 6.59 -17.12 -3.02
CA ARG A 122 5.24 -16.98 -3.61
C ARG A 122 4.66 -18.32 -4.08
N ASN A 123 5.48 -19.19 -4.66
CA ASN A 123 5.03 -20.51 -5.08
C ASN A 123 4.66 -21.40 -3.88
N LYS A 124 5.42 -21.34 -2.78
CA LYS A 124 5.09 -22.04 -1.54
C LYS A 124 3.77 -21.56 -0.94
N VAL A 125 3.53 -20.25 -0.90
CA VAL A 125 2.23 -19.68 -0.49
C VAL A 125 1.09 -20.21 -1.35
N ARG A 126 1.22 -20.13 -2.69
CA ARG A 126 0.20 -20.63 -3.62
C ARG A 126 -0.10 -22.11 -3.43
N ALA A 127 0.95 -22.92 -3.27
CA ALA A 127 0.80 -24.35 -3.03
C ALA A 127 0.13 -24.62 -1.67
N ALA A 128 0.51 -23.88 -0.62
CA ALA A 128 -0.11 -24.00 0.70
C ALA A 128 -1.59 -23.62 0.67
N ILE A 129 -1.97 -22.54 -0.02
CA ILE A 129 -3.37 -22.16 -0.21
C ILE A 129 -4.12 -23.22 -0.99
N LYS A 130 -3.57 -23.70 -2.11
CA LYS A 130 -4.22 -24.74 -2.94
C LYS A 130 -4.42 -26.04 -2.18
N SER A 131 -3.47 -26.41 -1.33
CA SER A 131 -3.52 -27.63 -0.51
C SER A 131 -4.32 -27.48 0.79
N GLY A 132 -4.80 -26.28 1.12
CA GLY A 132 -5.49 -25.99 2.39
C GLY A 132 -4.57 -25.85 3.61
N LYS A 133 -3.25 -25.98 3.46
CA LYS A 133 -2.25 -25.77 4.53
C LYS A 133 -2.17 -24.31 4.99
N LEU A 134 -2.56 -23.37 4.13
CA LEU A 134 -2.67 -21.95 4.44
C LEU A 134 -4.05 -21.48 4.03
N ILE A 135 -4.82 -20.92 4.96
CA ILE A 135 -6.14 -20.38 4.67
C ILE A 135 -5.98 -18.95 4.17
N LYS A 136 -6.59 -18.63 3.02
CA LYS A 136 -6.60 -17.26 2.51
C LYS A 136 -7.54 -16.41 3.37
N ASP A 137 -7.00 -15.34 3.96
CA ASP A 137 -7.74 -14.45 4.86
C ASP A 137 -8.15 -13.13 4.18
N THR A 138 -9.00 -12.38 4.87
CA THR A 138 -9.37 -11.00 4.57
C THR A 138 -8.22 -10.03 4.80
N CYS A 139 -8.39 -8.79 4.32
CA CYS A 139 -7.36 -7.78 4.45
C CYS A 139 -7.15 -7.45 5.93
N PHE A 140 -5.93 -7.62 6.43
CA PHE A 140 -5.60 -7.34 7.83
C PHE A 140 -5.91 -5.91 8.29
N ILE A 141 -5.98 -4.94 7.36
CA ILE A 141 -6.25 -3.53 7.67
C ILE A 141 -7.74 -3.17 7.57
N CYS A 142 -8.45 -3.67 6.56
CA CYS A 142 -9.83 -3.21 6.25
C CYS A 142 -10.86 -4.33 6.09
N GLY A 143 -10.50 -5.60 6.31
CA GLY A 143 -11.41 -6.73 6.29
C GLY A 143 -11.97 -7.14 4.92
N VAL A 144 -11.58 -6.49 3.82
CA VAL A 144 -12.06 -6.90 2.48
C VAL A 144 -11.50 -8.27 2.08
N THR A 145 -12.33 -9.08 1.42
CA THR A 145 -12.01 -10.47 1.08
C THR A 145 -11.05 -10.61 -0.11
N ASN A 146 -10.97 -9.60 -0.98
CA ASN A 146 -10.09 -9.63 -2.14
C ASN A 146 -8.66 -9.27 -1.75
N THR A 147 -7.88 -10.28 -1.37
CA THR A 147 -6.53 -10.13 -0.83
C THR A 147 -5.43 -10.82 -1.63
N GLU A 148 -4.22 -10.36 -1.40
CA GLU A 148 -2.95 -10.92 -1.83
C GLU A 148 -2.07 -11.17 -0.61
N ALA A 149 -1.22 -12.20 -0.67
CA ALA A 149 -0.27 -12.51 0.39
C ALA A 149 0.97 -11.61 0.28
N HIS A 150 1.22 -10.83 1.33
CA HIS A 150 2.37 -9.96 1.50
C HIS A 150 3.41 -10.58 2.45
N HIS A 151 4.67 -10.61 2.02
CA HIS A 151 5.77 -11.14 2.82
C HIS A 151 6.43 -10.00 3.60
N HIS A 152 6.09 -9.87 4.88
CA HIS A 152 6.54 -8.75 5.71
C HIS A 152 7.85 -9.02 6.47
N LYS A 153 8.21 -10.30 6.72
CA LYS A 153 9.43 -10.70 7.45
C LYS A 153 10.57 -11.22 6.55
N GLY A 154 10.47 -11.02 5.24
CA GLY A 154 11.40 -11.62 4.27
C GLY A 154 10.87 -12.91 3.63
N TYR A 155 11.75 -13.62 2.93
CA TYR A 155 11.40 -14.75 2.05
C TYR A 155 11.92 -16.12 2.54
N ASP A 156 12.66 -16.13 3.65
CA ASP A 156 13.14 -17.30 4.39
C ASP A 156 11.99 -18.01 5.13
N GLN A 157 10.97 -17.26 5.56
CA GLN A 157 9.73 -17.76 6.16
C GLN A 157 8.53 -17.59 5.21
N PRO A 158 8.43 -18.40 4.15
CA PRO A 158 7.53 -18.14 3.02
C PRO A 158 6.04 -18.26 3.35
N LEU A 159 5.65 -18.92 4.43
CA LEU A 159 4.25 -19.05 4.83
C LEU A 159 3.83 -18.01 5.88
N THR A 160 4.77 -17.22 6.39
CA THR A 160 4.52 -16.11 7.32
C THR A 160 4.15 -14.87 6.51
N VAL A 161 2.88 -14.77 6.13
CA VAL A 161 2.36 -13.71 5.25
C VAL A 161 1.19 -12.98 5.88
N LEU A 162 1.02 -11.71 5.50
CA LEU A 162 -0.20 -10.95 5.77
C LEU A 162 -1.09 -10.98 4.53
N PHE A 163 -2.39 -11.15 4.71
CA PHE A 163 -3.33 -10.95 3.61
C PHE A 163 -3.73 -9.48 3.57
N LEU A 164 -3.44 -8.83 2.44
CA LEU A 164 -3.72 -7.40 2.24
C LEU A 164 -4.50 -7.21 0.94
N CYS A 165 -5.43 -6.27 0.92
CA CYS A 165 -6.02 -5.84 -0.35
C CYS A 165 -4.99 -5.06 -1.17
N LYS A 166 -5.25 -4.89 -2.47
CA LYS A 166 -4.30 -4.27 -3.39
C LYS A 166 -3.80 -2.89 -2.96
N SER A 167 -4.65 -2.04 -2.37
CA SER A 167 -4.24 -0.71 -1.91
C SER A 167 -3.29 -0.79 -0.72
N HIS A 168 -3.67 -1.52 0.32
CA HIS A 168 -2.84 -1.72 1.51
C HIS A 168 -1.57 -2.50 1.23
N HIS A 169 -1.61 -3.44 0.28
CA HIS A 169 -0.43 -4.16 -0.18
C HIS A 169 0.60 -3.20 -0.80
N ARG A 170 0.14 -2.29 -1.68
CA ARG A 170 1.00 -1.25 -2.28
C ARG A 170 1.51 -0.26 -1.24
N ALA A 171 0.66 0.16 -0.31
CA ALA A 171 1.06 1.05 0.77
C ALA A 171 2.20 0.40 1.56
N PHE A 172 2.02 -0.84 2.02
CA PHE A 172 3.03 -1.58 2.77
C PHE A 172 4.35 -1.73 1.99
N ASP A 173 4.29 -2.02 0.69
CA ASP A 173 5.48 -2.05 -0.19
C ASP A 173 6.24 -0.70 -0.19
N ILE A 174 5.54 0.43 -0.15
CA ILE A 174 6.15 1.76 -0.07
C ILE A 174 6.81 1.95 1.30
N PHE A 175 6.13 1.55 2.39
CA PHE A 175 6.68 1.63 3.75
C PHE A 175 7.96 0.80 3.90
N GLN A 176 7.97 -0.45 3.42
CA GLN A 176 9.17 -1.29 3.47
C GLN A 176 10.35 -0.68 2.69
N ARG A 177 10.09 -0.06 1.52
CA ARG A 177 11.13 0.61 0.73
C ARG A 177 11.66 1.87 1.40
N ALA A 178 10.86 2.50 2.26
CA ALA A 178 11.28 3.64 3.07
C ALA A 178 12.08 3.23 4.32
N GLY A 179 12.32 1.93 4.55
CA GLY A 179 13.11 1.44 5.68
C GLY A 179 12.34 1.25 6.98
N LEU A 180 11.00 1.36 6.95
CA LEU A 180 10.14 1.12 8.11
C LEU A 180 9.77 -0.37 8.11
N THR A 181 10.49 -1.17 8.90
CA THR A 181 10.47 -2.64 8.80
C THR A 181 9.53 -3.31 9.80
N GLU A 182 9.06 -2.60 10.83
CA GLU A 182 8.20 -3.20 11.84
C GLU A 182 6.72 -2.87 11.58
N VAL A 183 5.88 -3.91 11.55
CA VAL A 183 4.41 -3.79 11.43
C VAL A 183 3.85 -2.87 12.53
N LYS A 184 4.49 -2.86 13.71
CA LYS A 184 4.16 -1.98 14.84
C LYS A 184 4.37 -0.50 14.51
N GLU A 185 5.41 -0.13 13.77
CA GLU A 185 5.65 1.26 13.38
C GLU A 185 4.65 1.74 12.34
N TYR A 186 4.25 0.86 11.41
CA TYR A 186 3.15 1.15 10.49
C TYR A 186 1.81 1.28 11.22
N PHE A 187 1.54 0.42 12.21
CA PHE A 187 0.35 0.49 13.04
C PHE A 187 0.34 1.78 13.88
N ILE A 188 1.47 2.14 14.51
CA ILE A 188 1.64 3.39 15.27
C ILE A 188 1.46 4.59 14.33
N PHE A 189 2.00 4.57 13.12
CA PHE A 189 1.81 5.64 12.14
C PHE A 189 0.33 5.78 11.75
N VAL A 190 -0.35 4.69 11.40
CA VAL A 190 -1.76 4.71 11.01
C VAL A 190 -2.66 5.09 12.21
N LEU A 191 -2.37 4.59 13.41
CA LEU A 191 -3.08 4.97 14.65
C LEU A 191 -2.81 6.42 15.05
N SER A 192 -1.58 6.92 14.93
CA SER A 192 -1.24 8.30 15.31
C SER A 192 -1.79 9.32 14.33
N VAL A 193 -1.83 9.02 13.02
CA VAL A 193 -2.57 9.85 12.05
C VAL A 193 -4.07 9.82 12.38
N THR A 194 -4.63 8.67 12.74
CA THR A 194 -6.06 8.56 13.12
C THR A 194 -6.38 9.27 14.44
N ILE A 195 -5.52 9.19 15.46
CA ILE A 195 -5.67 9.83 16.78
C ILE A 195 -5.43 11.35 16.70
N PHE A 196 -4.45 11.80 15.90
CA PHE A 196 -4.19 13.23 15.68
C PHE A 196 -5.40 13.90 15.00
N LEU A 197 -6.01 13.22 14.02
CA LEU A 197 -7.26 13.67 13.40
C LEU A 197 -8.46 13.64 14.37
N TYR A 198 -8.44 12.79 15.40
CA TYR A 198 -9.47 12.75 16.44
C TYR A 198 -9.35 13.91 17.45
N LYS A 199 -8.12 14.34 17.78
CA LYS A 199 -7.88 15.45 18.74
C LYS A 199 -8.12 16.85 18.15
N THR A 200 -8.11 17.01 16.83
CA THR A 200 -8.38 18.31 16.19
C THR A 200 -9.86 18.55 15.88
N ASN A 201 -10.71 17.54 16.10
CA ASN A 201 -12.15 17.58 15.84
C ASN A 201 -13.02 17.58 17.12
N ASN A 202 -12.41 17.85 18.29
CA ASN A 202 -13.10 18.16 19.54
C ASN A 202 -12.69 19.54 20.03
#